data_AF-A0A4R7GNC8-F1
#
_entry.id   AF-A0A4R7GNC8-F1
#
_cell.length_a   1.000
_cell.length_b   1.000
_cell.length_c   1.000
_cell.angle_alpha   90.00
_cell.angle_beta   90.00
_cell.angle_gamma   90.00
#
_symmetry.space_group_name_H-M   'P 1'
#
loop_
_entity.id
_entity.type
_entity.pdbx_description
1 polymer ?
#
loop_
_entity_poly.entity_id
_entity_poly.type
_entity_poly.pdbx_seq_one_letter_code
_entity_poly.pdbx_strand_id
1 'polypeptide(L)'
;MSDIIYLKMTGEQQGKISGGCGTRDSVGNRYQAGHENEIFAFSVNHGLCSTGRGVNFQNLSFSKLIDKSSPLLNSGISNNERFFLEFYFYRINQYGRGEKYYFIELRGATLSSVSTRFTDNHLDTETISVKYEYILCKHLVANTGFSDLIFPADYNRLFTARNPIIADRQTAQRLNTLNSKAVGRLLAAGGVYNGNIEGFAKTAQQLGGEAPAGYDQVLNDTTAGAAIAAVSVVAGLGLGRLGTTGEITQLHSTMPNLHILGDVKGEYSALNPGPLHNDLANTFSGGVYKEIQLAGDTTFYRAGVAGNPYGQYFSYEAPQSVIQTRIDKALLPQWPDGAQSPLDNFFEINIPSGTTIFVGETGYQNGIYLGGTEQVVIQKTWNIPGVKVLGNGELK
;
A
#
# COMPACT_ATOMS: atom_id res chain seq x y z
N MET A 1 7.95 34.62 -26.11
CA MET A 1 7.88 34.37 -24.65
C MET A 1 8.79 33.19 -24.39
N SER A 2 9.80 33.39 -23.54
CA SER A 2 10.89 32.47 -23.20
C SER A 2 10.37 31.19 -22.54
N ASP A 3 11.14 30.12 -22.64
CA ASP A 3 10.84 28.76 -22.15
C ASP A 3 10.13 28.75 -20.79
N ILE A 4 8.97 28.09 -20.73
CA ILE A 4 8.12 28.01 -19.52
C ILE A 4 8.14 26.58 -19.00
N ILE A 5 8.20 26.44 -17.67
CA ILE A 5 8.10 25.16 -16.99
C ILE A 5 6.83 25.16 -16.14
N TYR A 6 6.00 24.15 -16.35
CA TYR A 6 4.80 23.90 -15.54
C TYR A 6 4.99 22.65 -14.71
N LEU A 7 4.62 22.74 -13.44
CA LEU A 7 4.70 21.66 -12.47
C LEU A 7 3.29 21.21 -12.08
N LYS A 8 2.99 19.92 -12.28
CA LYS A 8 1.90 19.26 -11.56
C LYS A 8 2.48 18.57 -10.35
N MET A 9 1.84 18.81 -9.21
CA MET A 9 2.24 18.24 -7.94
C MET A 9 1.02 17.67 -7.23
N THR A 10 1.17 16.43 -6.76
CA THR A 10 0.18 15.69 -5.98
C THR A 10 0.84 15.17 -4.71
N GLY A 11 0.27 15.49 -3.56
CA GLY A 11 0.66 14.94 -2.27
C GLY A 11 -0.15 13.69 -1.95
N GLU A 12 0.47 12.73 -1.27
CA GLU A 12 -0.17 11.49 -0.84
C GLU A 12 -1.36 11.73 0.10
N GLN A 13 -1.27 12.75 0.96
CA GLN A 13 -2.31 13.09 1.95
C GLN A 13 -3.16 14.27 1.47
N GLN A 14 -2.54 15.31 0.92
CA GLN A 14 -3.20 16.55 0.53
C GLN A 14 -3.85 16.48 -0.88
N GLY A 15 -3.59 15.42 -1.65
CA GLY A 15 -4.11 15.28 -3.01
C GLY A 15 -3.51 16.31 -3.97
N LYS A 16 -4.34 16.93 -4.82
CA LYS A 16 -3.88 17.82 -5.91
C LYS A 16 -3.34 19.17 -5.39
N ILE A 17 -2.08 19.21 -4.94
CA ILE A 17 -1.36 20.42 -4.49
C ILE A 17 -1.41 21.53 -5.53
N SER A 18 -1.15 21.18 -6.79
CA SER A 18 -1.14 22.12 -7.93
C SER A 18 -2.53 22.62 -8.35
N GLY A 19 -3.61 22.07 -7.78
CA GLY A 19 -4.99 22.41 -8.12
C GLY A 19 -5.33 23.87 -7.84
N GLY A 20 -5.61 24.63 -8.90
CA GLY A 20 -5.92 26.05 -8.83
C GLY A 20 -4.72 26.98 -8.62
N CYS A 21 -3.47 26.49 -8.71
CA CYS A 21 -2.27 27.32 -8.50
C CYS A 21 -2.03 28.31 -9.63
N GLY A 22 -2.35 27.93 -10.86
CA GLY A 22 -2.25 28.81 -12.02
C GLY A 22 -3.54 29.58 -12.28
N THR A 23 -4.26 30.02 -11.25
CA THR A 23 -5.48 30.85 -11.38
C THR A 23 -5.21 32.32 -11.04
N ARG A 24 -6.12 33.22 -11.43
CA ARG A 24 -6.00 34.65 -11.10
C ARG A 24 -6.00 34.91 -9.59
N ASP A 25 -6.73 34.12 -8.80
CA ASP A 25 -6.75 34.27 -7.32
C ASP A 25 -5.41 33.91 -6.69
N SER A 26 -4.63 33.07 -7.36
CA SER A 26 -3.36 32.54 -6.85
C SER A 26 -2.16 33.36 -7.30
N VAL A 27 -2.07 33.69 -8.61
CA VAL A 27 -0.89 34.37 -9.20
C VAL A 27 -1.22 35.74 -9.82
N GLY A 28 -2.44 36.25 -9.62
CA GLY A 28 -2.87 37.55 -10.11
C GLY A 28 -2.81 37.67 -11.63
N ASN A 29 -2.21 38.77 -12.11
CA ASN A 29 -2.06 39.07 -13.53
C ASN A 29 -1.07 38.16 -14.27
N ARG A 30 -0.39 37.24 -13.57
CA ARG A 30 0.52 36.25 -14.16
C ARG A 30 -0.17 34.96 -14.57
N TYR A 31 -1.48 34.88 -14.33
CA TYR A 31 -2.36 33.83 -14.81
C TYR A 31 -2.19 33.57 -16.32
N GLN A 32 -2.18 32.29 -16.71
CA GLN A 32 -2.22 31.85 -18.11
C GLN A 32 -3.34 30.82 -18.29
N ALA A 33 -4.19 31.05 -19.29
CA ALA A 33 -5.32 30.16 -19.57
C ALA A 33 -4.86 28.77 -20.03
N GLY A 34 -5.52 27.73 -19.50
CA GLY A 34 -5.18 26.32 -19.77
C GLY A 34 -4.15 25.73 -18.80
N HIS A 35 -3.64 26.53 -17.87
CA HIS A 35 -2.66 26.12 -16.86
C HIS A 35 -3.17 26.31 -15.43
N GLU A 36 -4.49 26.30 -15.23
CA GLU A 36 -5.15 26.59 -13.95
C GLU A 36 -4.73 25.63 -12.82
N ASN A 37 -4.42 24.38 -13.17
CA ASN A 37 -4.06 23.32 -12.24
C ASN A 37 -2.57 22.97 -12.27
N GLU A 38 -1.73 23.93 -12.65
CA GLU A 38 -0.29 23.77 -12.73
C GLU A 38 0.40 24.92 -11.99
N ILE A 39 1.54 24.61 -11.38
CA ILE A 39 2.41 25.59 -10.72
C ILE A 39 3.39 26.11 -11.76
N PHE A 40 3.58 27.43 -11.80
CA PHE A 40 4.58 28.06 -12.66
C PHE A 40 5.97 27.99 -12.00
N ALA A 41 6.88 27.22 -12.60
CA ALA A 41 8.28 27.15 -12.20
C ALA A 41 9.14 27.93 -13.20
N PHE A 42 9.99 28.82 -12.72
CA PHE A 42 10.90 29.61 -13.58
C PHE A 42 12.35 29.13 -13.51
N SER A 43 12.66 28.21 -12.60
CA SER A 43 13.97 27.57 -12.50
C SER A 43 13.79 26.13 -12.07
N VAL A 44 14.48 25.21 -12.73
CA VAL A 44 14.64 23.82 -12.31
C VAL A 44 16.12 23.47 -12.48
N ASN A 45 16.76 23.05 -11.39
CA ASN A 45 18.13 22.61 -11.36
C ASN A 45 18.16 21.15 -10.86
N HIS A 46 18.70 20.29 -11.70
CA HIS A 46 18.92 18.89 -11.43
C HIS A 46 20.32 18.52 -11.89
N GLY A 47 21.10 17.89 -11.00
CA GLY A 47 22.49 17.53 -11.24
C GLY A 47 22.74 16.05 -10.96
N LEU A 48 23.52 15.43 -11.82
CA LEU A 48 24.08 14.09 -11.61
C LEU A 48 25.60 14.21 -11.62
N CYS A 49 26.26 13.68 -10.60
CA CYS A 49 27.71 13.63 -10.55
C CYS A 49 28.19 12.18 -10.60
N SER A 50 29.11 11.87 -11.51
CA SER A 50 29.79 10.57 -11.49
C SER A 50 30.74 10.52 -10.29
N THR A 51 30.72 9.41 -9.57
CA THR A 51 31.72 9.11 -8.52
C THR A 51 32.87 8.25 -9.05
N GLY A 52 32.88 7.93 -10.35
CA GLY A 52 33.79 6.97 -10.97
C GLY A 52 33.44 5.50 -10.71
N ARG A 53 32.54 5.20 -9.74
CA ARG A 53 32.02 3.86 -9.43
C ARG A 53 30.49 3.78 -9.39
N GLY A 54 29.82 4.89 -9.67
CA GLY A 54 28.36 5.03 -9.63
C GLY A 54 27.94 6.48 -9.86
N VAL A 55 26.66 6.76 -9.65
CA VAL A 55 26.09 8.10 -9.81
C VAL A 55 25.72 8.64 -8.43
N ASN A 56 26.13 9.86 -8.14
CA ASN A 56 25.62 10.66 -7.04
C ASN A 56 24.47 11.53 -7.57
N PHE A 57 23.25 11.16 -7.18
CA PHE A 57 22.03 11.89 -7.49
C PHE A 57 21.91 13.09 -6.55
N GLN A 58 21.90 14.30 -7.11
CA GLN A 58 21.65 15.50 -6.33
C GLN A 58 20.15 15.73 -6.16
N ASN A 59 19.77 16.41 -5.08
CA ASN A 59 18.41 16.88 -4.91
C ASN A 59 18.01 17.75 -6.11
N LEU A 60 16.78 17.57 -6.59
CA LEU A 60 16.22 18.46 -7.60
C LEU A 60 15.76 19.71 -6.87
N SER A 61 16.20 20.88 -7.33
CA SER A 61 15.74 22.16 -6.80
C SER A 61 14.97 22.91 -7.86
N PHE A 62 13.88 23.56 -7.47
CA PHE A 62 13.12 24.41 -8.38
C PHE A 62 12.68 25.68 -7.68
N SER A 63 12.45 26.73 -8.47
CA SER A 63 11.96 28.01 -7.98
C SER A 63 10.65 28.39 -8.64
N LYS A 64 9.71 28.85 -7.82
CA LYS A 64 8.37 29.30 -8.19
C LYS A 64 8.05 30.63 -7.52
N LEU A 65 6.98 31.28 -7.96
CA LEU A 65 6.41 32.44 -7.25
C LEU A 65 5.62 32.00 -6.03
N ILE A 66 5.31 32.95 -5.15
CA ILE A 66 4.29 32.73 -4.11
C ILE A 66 2.94 32.51 -4.80
N ASP A 67 2.29 31.41 -4.46
CA ASP A 67 1.01 31.01 -5.03
C ASP A 67 0.20 30.19 -4.00
N LYS A 68 -0.97 29.69 -4.39
CA LYS A 68 -1.84 28.87 -3.53
C LYS A 68 -1.14 27.65 -2.92
N SER A 69 -0.14 27.07 -3.60
CA SER A 69 0.57 25.89 -3.09
C SER A 69 1.59 26.20 -1.99
N SER A 70 2.03 27.45 -1.85
CA SER A 70 3.03 27.88 -0.85
C SER A 70 2.73 27.37 0.58
N PRO A 71 1.54 27.59 1.16
CA PRO A 71 1.21 27.03 2.49
C PRO A 71 1.09 25.49 2.49
N LEU A 72 0.66 24.88 1.38
CA LEU A 72 0.52 23.43 1.26
C LEU A 72 1.89 22.73 1.26
N LEU A 73 2.91 23.36 0.66
CA LEU A 73 4.29 22.90 0.68
C LEU A 73 4.88 22.98 2.10
N ASN A 74 4.56 24.04 2.87
CA ASN A 74 4.97 24.17 4.27
C ASN A 74 4.33 23.12 5.19
N SER A 75 3.04 22.82 4.98
CA SER A 75 2.36 21.69 5.63
C SER A 75 3.01 20.36 5.25
N GLY A 76 3.28 20.19 3.94
CA GLY A 76 3.88 19.00 3.37
C GLY A 76 5.24 18.64 3.95
N ILE A 77 6.14 19.62 4.04
CA ILE A 77 7.48 19.41 4.63
C ILE A 77 7.39 19.16 6.14
N SER A 78 6.47 19.81 6.85
CA SER A 78 6.30 19.64 8.30
C SER A 78 5.78 18.25 8.65
N ASN A 79 4.96 17.65 7.78
CA ASN A 79 4.39 16.31 7.95
C ASN A 79 5.23 15.21 7.28
N ASN A 80 6.38 15.54 6.69
CA ASN A 80 7.19 14.61 5.88
C ASN A 80 6.36 13.86 4.83
N GLU A 81 5.42 14.55 4.19
CA GLU A 81 4.56 13.98 3.17
C GLU A 81 5.36 13.59 1.92
N ARG A 82 4.93 12.52 1.26
CA ARG A 82 5.47 12.10 -0.04
C ARG A 82 4.67 12.73 -1.18
N PHE A 83 5.39 13.06 -2.23
CA PHE A 83 4.86 13.77 -3.39
C PHE A 83 5.16 13.03 -4.69
N PHE A 84 4.28 13.27 -5.65
CA PHE A 84 4.46 12.98 -7.05
C PHE A 84 4.55 14.30 -7.82
N LEU A 85 5.65 14.49 -8.57
CA LEU A 85 5.92 15.73 -9.30
C LEU A 85 6.11 15.43 -10.79
N GLU A 86 5.49 16.24 -11.63
CA GLU A 86 5.61 16.20 -13.08
C GLU A 86 5.95 17.59 -13.61
N PHE A 87 7.17 17.76 -14.13
CA PHE A 87 7.62 18.98 -14.79
C PHE A 87 7.46 18.86 -16.31
N TYR A 88 6.76 19.80 -16.90
CA TYR A 88 6.56 19.94 -18.34
C TYR A 88 7.30 21.18 -18.84
N PHE A 89 8.27 20.97 -19.73
CA PHE A 89 9.08 22.03 -20.32
C PHE A 89 8.56 22.39 -21.70
N TYR A 90 8.30 23.67 -21.90
CA TYR A 90 7.79 24.20 -23.15
C TYR A 90 8.86 25.00 -23.89
N ARG A 91 8.84 24.90 -25.22
CA ARG A 91 9.60 25.76 -26.13
C ARG A 91 8.70 26.22 -27.27
N ILE A 92 9.15 27.25 -28.00
CA ILE A 92 8.51 27.65 -29.26
C ILE A 92 9.06 26.79 -30.40
N ASN A 93 8.18 26.15 -31.14
CA ASN A 93 8.55 25.33 -32.29
C ASN A 93 8.74 26.18 -33.57
N GLN A 94 9.18 25.53 -34.66
CA GLN A 94 9.43 26.21 -35.94
C GLN A 94 8.20 26.90 -36.54
N TYR A 95 6.99 26.55 -36.10
CA TYR A 95 5.73 27.15 -36.52
C TYR A 95 5.25 28.28 -35.60
N GLY A 96 6.07 28.69 -34.61
CA GLY A 96 5.73 29.74 -33.66
C GLY A 96 4.76 29.31 -32.55
N ARG A 97 4.49 28.00 -32.39
CA ARG A 97 3.57 27.45 -31.38
C ARG A 97 4.35 26.91 -30.18
N GLY A 98 3.78 27.05 -28.99
CA GLY A 98 4.31 26.38 -27.80
C GLY A 98 4.13 24.86 -27.89
N GLU A 99 5.20 24.11 -27.65
CA GLU A 99 5.17 22.65 -27.58
C GLU A 99 5.89 22.14 -26.33
N LYS A 100 5.38 21.05 -25.75
CA LYS A 100 6.09 20.31 -24.71
C LYS A 100 7.24 19.54 -25.37
N TYR A 101 8.47 19.83 -25.01
CA TYR A 101 9.63 19.14 -25.60
C TYR A 101 10.38 18.26 -24.62
N TYR A 102 10.31 18.55 -23.32
CA TYR A 102 11.00 17.80 -22.27
C TYR A 102 10.09 17.58 -21.06
N PHE A 103 10.33 16.50 -20.34
CA PHE A 103 9.52 16.03 -19.23
C PHE A 103 10.41 15.45 -18.14
N ILE A 104 10.16 15.81 -16.88
CA ILE A 104 10.79 15.20 -15.71
C ILE A 104 9.68 14.76 -14.75
N GLU A 105 9.73 13.51 -14.30
CA GLU A 105 8.83 12.95 -13.32
C GLU A 105 9.64 12.46 -12.11
N LEU A 106 9.15 12.80 -10.91
CA LEU A 106 9.71 12.31 -9.65
C LEU A 106 8.64 11.52 -8.88
N ARG A 107 9.00 10.34 -8.38
CA ARG A 107 8.16 9.54 -7.48
C ARG A 107 8.84 9.32 -6.13
N GLY A 108 8.01 9.11 -5.10
CA GLY A 108 8.49 8.98 -3.72
C GLY A 108 9.21 10.24 -3.25
N ALA A 109 8.81 11.40 -3.76
CA ALA A 109 9.53 12.64 -3.53
C ALA A 109 9.24 13.21 -2.14
N THR A 110 10.26 13.68 -1.43
CA THR A 110 10.12 14.35 -0.13
C THR A 110 10.79 15.72 -0.17
N LEU A 111 10.18 16.70 0.49
CA LEU A 111 10.73 18.05 0.56
C LEU A 111 11.87 18.07 1.57
N SER A 112 13.06 18.50 1.11
CA SER A 112 14.25 18.65 1.96
C SER A 112 14.43 20.07 2.48
N SER A 113 13.94 21.07 1.73
CA SER A 113 13.95 22.47 2.13
C SER A 113 12.91 23.25 1.33
N VAL A 114 12.24 24.19 1.99
CA VAL A 114 11.37 25.21 1.39
C VAL A 114 11.87 26.55 1.91
N SER A 115 12.28 27.42 0.99
CA SER A 115 12.84 28.73 1.33
C SER A 115 12.08 29.83 0.60
N THR A 116 11.30 30.59 1.36
CA THR A 116 10.56 31.75 0.87
C THR A 116 11.40 33.00 1.00
N ARG A 117 11.47 33.80 -0.06
CA ARG A 117 12.22 35.05 -0.13
C ARG A 117 11.31 36.18 -0.62
N PHE A 118 11.14 37.17 0.25
CA PHE A 118 10.53 38.46 -0.09
C PHE A 118 11.62 39.49 -0.33
N THR A 119 11.56 40.18 -1.46
CA THR A 119 12.63 41.11 -1.88
C THR A 119 12.03 42.37 -2.47
N ASP A 120 12.49 43.52 -1.99
CA ASP A 120 12.05 44.80 -2.52
C ASP A 120 12.42 44.95 -4.01
N ASN A 121 11.48 45.49 -4.80
CA ASN A 121 11.57 45.67 -6.25
C ASN A 121 11.84 44.40 -7.08
N HIS A 122 11.65 43.22 -6.50
CA HIS A 122 11.76 41.93 -7.21
C HIS A 122 10.51 41.09 -6.95
N LEU A 123 10.33 40.02 -7.72
CA LEU A 123 9.24 39.08 -7.45
C LEU A 123 9.56 38.25 -6.20
N ASP A 124 8.54 38.04 -5.38
CA ASP A 124 8.63 37.14 -4.25
C ASP A 124 8.70 35.70 -4.75
N THR A 125 9.68 34.96 -4.24
CA THR A 125 10.05 33.64 -4.77
C THR A 125 10.14 32.62 -3.67
N GLU A 126 9.89 31.37 -4.04
CA GLU A 126 10.14 30.20 -3.23
C GLU A 126 11.10 29.27 -3.96
N THR A 127 12.12 28.83 -3.25
CA THR A 127 13.04 27.78 -3.70
C THR A 127 12.78 26.52 -2.90
N ILE A 128 12.48 25.44 -3.61
CA ILE A 128 12.12 24.14 -3.05
C ILE A 128 13.19 23.13 -3.48
N SER A 129 13.71 22.39 -2.52
CA SER A 129 14.66 21.29 -2.76
C SER A 129 13.99 19.96 -2.44
N VAL A 130 14.05 19.02 -3.38
CA VAL A 130 13.31 17.77 -3.36
C VAL A 130 14.29 16.59 -3.44
N LYS A 131 14.14 15.66 -2.49
CA LYS A 131 14.71 14.31 -2.58
C LYS A 131 13.70 13.38 -3.23
N TYR A 132 14.16 12.37 -3.94
CA TYR A 132 13.29 11.48 -4.70
C TYR A 132 13.88 10.07 -4.75
N GLU A 133 13.01 9.07 -4.86
CA GLU A 133 13.40 7.65 -4.94
C GLU A 133 13.41 7.16 -6.39
N TYR A 134 12.68 7.83 -7.27
CA TYR A 134 12.66 7.54 -8.69
C TYR A 134 12.64 8.83 -9.49
N ILE A 135 13.37 8.82 -10.60
CA ILE A 135 13.35 9.88 -11.60
C ILE A 135 13.14 9.29 -12.98
N LEU A 136 12.32 9.96 -13.79
CA LEU A 136 12.18 9.73 -15.22
C LEU A 136 12.37 11.07 -15.94
N CYS A 137 13.31 11.12 -16.88
CA CYS A 137 13.53 12.24 -17.77
C CYS A 137 13.23 11.79 -19.21
N LYS A 138 12.44 12.55 -19.96
CA LYS A 138 12.11 12.22 -21.36
C LYS A 138 12.17 13.45 -22.24
N HIS A 139 12.90 13.36 -23.35
CA HIS A 139 12.73 14.28 -24.46
C HIS A 139 11.55 13.80 -25.31
N LEU A 140 10.44 14.55 -25.30
CA LEU A 140 9.17 14.12 -25.87
C LEU A 140 9.20 14.08 -27.40
N VAL A 141 9.79 15.09 -28.05
CA VAL A 141 9.84 15.17 -29.52
C VAL A 141 10.87 14.21 -30.13
N ALA A 142 12.05 14.07 -29.51
CA ALA A 142 13.10 13.16 -29.95
C ALA A 142 12.93 11.71 -29.43
N ASN A 143 11.95 11.48 -28.55
CA ASN A 143 11.61 10.19 -27.95
C ASN A 143 12.77 9.44 -27.27
N THR A 144 13.71 10.18 -26.67
CA THR A 144 14.77 9.61 -25.83
C THR A 144 14.42 9.79 -24.36
N GLY A 145 14.87 8.87 -23.50
CA GLY A 145 14.57 8.93 -22.08
C GLY A 145 15.62 8.26 -21.22
N PHE A 146 15.58 8.63 -19.94
CA PHE A 146 16.40 8.09 -18.87
C PHE A 146 15.49 7.88 -17.66
N SER A 147 15.61 6.76 -16.98
CA SER A 147 14.94 6.54 -15.70
C SER A 147 15.82 5.74 -14.77
N ASP A 148 15.78 6.06 -13.49
CA ASP A 148 16.52 5.31 -12.49
C ASP A 148 15.80 5.26 -11.13
N LEU A 149 16.06 4.19 -10.39
CA LEU A 149 15.60 3.96 -9.02
C LEU A 149 16.76 4.20 -8.06
N ILE A 150 16.63 5.25 -7.25
CA ILE A 150 17.69 5.74 -6.36
C ILE A 150 17.44 5.16 -4.98
N PHE A 151 17.99 3.97 -4.73
CA PHE A 151 18.06 3.44 -3.37
C PHE A 151 18.98 4.32 -2.51
N PRO A 152 18.65 4.56 -1.23
CA PRO A 152 19.59 5.18 -0.31
C PRO A 152 20.92 4.42 -0.35
N ALA A 153 22.05 5.14 -0.40
CA ALA A 153 23.40 4.60 -0.61
C ALA A 153 23.83 3.48 0.37
N ASP A 154 23.06 3.23 1.43
CA ASP A 154 23.30 2.20 2.45
C ASP A 154 22.47 0.91 2.27
N TYR A 155 21.59 0.80 1.27
CA TYR A 155 20.76 -0.41 1.10
C TYR A 155 21.61 -1.67 0.84
N ASN A 156 22.68 -1.54 0.05
CA ASN A 156 23.62 -2.65 -0.20
C ASN A 156 24.71 -2.79 0.89
N ARG A 157 24.84 -1.84 1.83
CA ARG A 157 25.76 -1.98 2.99
C ARG A 157 25.23 -2.89 4.08
N LEU A 158 23.93 -3.23 4.07
CA LEU A 158 23.37 -4.28 4.92
C LEU A 158 23.87 -5.69 4.56
N PHE A 159 24.60 -5.83 3.44
CA PHE A 159 25.08 -7.13 2.97
C PHE A 159 26.55 -7.07 2.50
N THR A 160 27.52 -6.77 3.38
CA THR A 160 28.84 -7.46 3.37
C THR A 160 29.60 -7.35 4.71
N ALA A 161 30.29 -8.44 5.08
CA ALA A 161 30.79 -8.80 6.42
C ALA A 161 32.05 -8.06 6.96
N ARG A 162 32.08 -7.78 8.29
CA ARG A 162 33.22 -7.66 9.28
C ARG A 162 32.77 -6.79 10.49
N ASN A 163 33.20 -6.89 11.76
CA ASN A 163 34.25 -7.58 12.51
C ASN A 163 33.80 -7.66 14.01
N PRO A 164 34.09 -8.73 14.80
CA PRO A 164 33.32 -9.05 16.02
C PRO A 164 33.69 -8.32 17.33
N ILE A 165 34.74 -7.48 17.39
CA ILE A 165 35.34 -7.10 18.69
C ILE A 165 34.76 -5.81 19.31
N ILE A 166 34.05 -4.96 18.56
CA ILE A 166 33.56 -3.65 19.05
C ILE A 166 32.06 -3.67 19.42
N ALA A 167 31.31 -4.69 18.98
CA ALA A 167 29.85 -4.74 19.14
C ALA A 167 29.34 -5.11 20.55
N ASP A 168 30.20 -5.67 21.41
CA ASP A 168 29.71 -6.40 22.59
C ASP A 168 29.23 -5.48 23.74
N ARG A 169 29.70 -4.23 23.82
CA ARG A 169 29.32 -3.33 24.93
C ARG A 169 28.02 -2.55 24.74
N GLN A 170 27.58 -2.31 23.50
CA GLN A 170 26.32 -1.59 23.24
C GLN A 170 25.12 -2.54 23.08
N THR A 171 25.36 -3.80 22.72
CA THR A 171 24.31 -4.80 22.50
C THR A 171 23.70 -5.30 23.82
N ALA A 172 24.51 -5.45 24.87
CA ALA A 172 24.04 -5.89 26.19
C ALA A 172 23.06 -4.91 26.88
N GLN A 173 23.12 -3.61 26.57
CA GLN A 173 22.20 -2.62 27.15
C GLN A 173 20.87 -2.50 26.39
N ARG A 174 20.80 -2.89 25.10
CA ARG A 174 19.56 -2.84 24.29
C ARG A 174 18.70 -4.09 24.39
N LEU A 175 19.22 -5.22 24.87
CA LEU A 175 18.46 -6.48 24.95
C LEU A 175 17.60 -6.61 26.22
N ASN A 176 17.83 -5.77 27.24
CA ASN A 176 17.03 -5.77 28.47
C ASN A 176 15.56 -5.35 28.27
N THR A 177 15.21 -4.73 27.14
CA THR A 177 13.83 -4.36 26.78
C THR A 177 13.09 -5.44 25.99
N LEU A 178 13.76 -6.53 25.61
CA LEU A 178 13.23 -7.60 24.76
C LEU A 178 13.13 -8.96 25.48
N ASN A 179 13.32 -8.98 26.79
CA ASN A 179 13.37 -10.18 27.60
C ASN A 179 12.01 -10.57 28.22
N SER A 180 10.90 -10.37 27.49
CA SER A 180 9.52 -10.62 27.97
C SER A 180 8.91 -11.92 27.39
N LYS A 181 7.87 -12.45 28.04
CA LYS A 181 7.15 -13.66 27.56
C LYS A 181 6.63 -13.50 26.13
N ALA A 182 6.13 -12.33 25.78
CA ALA A 182 5.60 -12.06 24.44
C ALA A 182 6.68 -12.23 23.36
N VAL A 183 7.90 -11.73 23.63
CA VAL A 183 9.05 -11.90 22.71
C VAL A 183 9.45 -13.37 22.63
N GLY A 184 9.43 -14.09 23.75
CA GLY A 184 9.64 -15.54 23.79
C GLY A 184 8.69 -16.32 22.88
N ARG A 185 7.38 -16.04 22.97
CA ARG A 185 6.35 -16.70 22.15
C ARG A 185 6.51 -16.39 20.67
N LEU A 186 6.87 -15.15 20.34
CA LEU A 186 7.16 -14.74 18.95
C LEU A 186 8.39 -15.45 18.39
N LEU A 187 9.44 -15.61 19.19
CA LEU A 187 10.62 -16.37 18.79
C LEU A 187 10.30 -17.84 18.55
N ALA A 188 9.44 -18.45 19.36
CA ALA A 188 8.98 -19.82 19.15
C ALA A 188 8.21 -19.95 17.84
N ALA A 189 7.27 -19.04 17.57
CA ALA A 189 6.58 -19.00 16.29
C ALA A 189 7.54 -18.81 15.11
N GLY A 190 8.53 -17.92 15.25
CA GLY A 190 9.58 -17.70 14.26
C GLY A 190 10.49 -18.90 14.04
N GLY A 191 10.82 -19.66 15.09
CA GLY A 191 11.62 -20.88 15.01
C GLY A 191 10.90 -21.99 14.23
N VAL A 192 9.60 -22.17 14.44
CA VAL A 192 8.77 -23.11 13.66
C VAL A 192 8.67 -22.65 12.21
N TYR A 193 8.34 -21.37 11.98
CA TYR A 193 8.19 -20.82 10.65
C TYR A 193 9.45 -20.97 9.80
N ASN A 194 10.61 -20.74 10.41
CA ASN A 194 11.89 -20.83 9.71
C ASN A 194 12.51 -22.24 9.74
N GLY A 195 11.81 -23.24 10.28
CA GLY A 195 12.34 -24.61 10.43
C GLY A 195 13.62 -24.69 11.26
N ASN A 196 13.85 -23.72 12.14
CA ASN A 196 15.08 -23.55 12.92
C ASN A 196 14.74 -23.34 14.40
N ILE A 197 14.05 -24.32 14.98
CA ILE A 197 13.58 -24.25 16.37
C ILE A 197 14.76 -24.10 17.36
N GLU A 198 15.85 -24.82 17.15
CA GLU A 198 17.02 -24.76 18.04
C GLU A 198 17.72 -23.40 18.03
N GLY A 199 17.85 -22.77 16.85
CA GLY A 199 18.47 -21.45 16.70
C GLY A 199 17.69 -20.37 17.43
N PHE A 200 16.36 -20.38 17.30
CA PHE A 200 15.48 -19.39 17.93
C PHE A 200 15.29 -19.66 19.44
N ALA A 201 15.31 -20.92 19.88
CA ALA A 201 15.33 -21.28 21.30
C ALA A 201 16.59 -20.74 21.98
N LYS A 202 17.75 -20.87 21.33
CA LYS A 202 19.02 -20.31 21.80
C LYS A 202 18.97 -18.78 21.89
N THR A 203 18.32 -18.12 20.94
CA THR A 203 18.09 -16.66 21.00
C THR A 203 17.19 -16.25 22.17
N ALA A 204 16.12 -17.00 22.45
CA ALA A 204 15.26 -16.74 23.62
C ALA A 204 16.03 -16.89 24.94
N GLN A 205 16.89 -17.91 25.04
CA GLN A 205 17.81 -18.11 26.18
C GLN A 205 18.82 -16.97 26.33
N GLN A 206 19.39 -16.47 25.22
CA GLN A 206 20.35 -15.37 25.22
C GLN A 206 19.72 -14.02 25.59
N LEU A 207 18.43 -13.81 25.28
CA LEU A 207 17.68 -12.63 25.73
C LEU A 207 17.44 -12.63 27.24
N GLY A 208 17.35 -13.80 27.86
CA GLY A 208 17.10 -13.94 29.30
C GLY A 208 15.73 -13.42 29.73
N GLY A 209 15.60 -13.05 31.02
CA GLY A 209 14.34 -12.58 31.59
C GLY A 209 13.21 -13.62 31.48
N GLU A 210 12.02 -13.21 31.03
CA GLU A 210 10.88 -14.09 30.81
C GLU A 210 10.76 -14.63 29.37
N ALA A 211 11.67 -14.26 28.46
CA ALA A 211 11.64 -14.72 27.08
C ALA A 211 11.79 -16.26 26.93
N PRO A 212 12.67 -16.96 27.67
CA PRO A 212 12.72 -18.42 27.64
C PRO A 212 11.39 -19.07 28.05
N ALA A 213 10.80 -18.60 29.15
CA ALA A 213 9.51 -19.11 29.63
C ALA A 213 8.36 -18.85 28.63
N GLY A 214 8.40 -17.73 27.90
CA GLY A 214 7.45 -17.46 26.81
C GLY A 214 7.66 -18.36 25.60
N TYR A 215 8.90 -18.72 25.29
CA TYR A 215 9.24 -19.64 24.21
C TYR A 215 8.73 -21.05 24.50
N ASP A 216 9.03 -21.56 25.70
CA ASP A 216 8.62 -22.91 26.15
C ASP A 216 7.10 -23.03 26.34
N GLN A 217 6.38 -21.92 26.53
CA GLN A 217 4.91 -21.92 26.53
C GLN A 217 4.31 -22.28 25.16
N VAL A 218 5.03 -22.01 24.08
CA VAL A 218 4.57 -22.28 22.70
C VAL A 218 5.15 -23.59 22.18
N LEU A 219 6.40 -23.90 22.54
CA LEU A 219 7.10 -25.10 22.12
C LEU A 219 7.64 -25.86 23.34
N ASN A 220 6.86 -26.82 23.82
CA ASN A 220 7.21 -27.77 24.87
C ASN A 220 7.01 -29.21 24.40
N ASP A 221 7.46 -30.16 25.21
CA ASP A 221 7.42 -31.60 24.92
C ASP A 221 6.00 -32.14 24.63
N THR A 222 4.94 -31.45 25.09
CA THR A 222 3.55 -31.78 24.78
C THR A 222 3.01 -31.12 23.50
N THR A 223 3.65 -30.07 22.98
CA THR A 223 3.27 -29.33 21.75
C THR A 223 4.21 -29.55 20.56
N ALA A 224 5.37 -30.18 20.77
CA ALA A 224 6.34 -30.49 19.71
C ALA A 224 5.79 -31.42 18.59
N GLY A 225 4.69 -32.15 18.84
CA GLY A 225 4.01 -32.99 17.85
C GLY A 225 2.79 -32.35 17.16
N ALA A 226 2.34 -31.18 17.64
CA ALA A 226 1.21 -30.44 17.10
C ALA A 226 1.60 -28.97 17.06
N ALA A 227 2.03 -28.47 15.90
CA ALA A 227 2.46 -27.09 15.72
C ALA A 227 1.30 -26.12 16.08
N ILE A 228 1.29 -25.60 17.31
CA ILE A 228 0.35 -24.58 17.76
C ILE A 228 1.14 -23.30 17.99
N ALA A 229 1.17 -22.42 16.98
CA ALA A 229 1.72 -21.08 17.12
C ALA A 229 0.64 -20.17 17.73
N ALA A 230 0.76 -19.87 19.03
CA ALA A 230 -0.16 -18.96 19.71
C ALA A 230 0.51 -17.60 19.98
N VAL A 231 0.14 -16.54 19.23
CA VAL A 231 0.01 -15.18 19.80
C VAL A 231 -1.05 -14.34 19.07
N SER A 232 -2.24 -14.33 19.69
CA SER A 232 -3.11 -13.18 20.03
C SER A 232 -3.30 -12.03 19.04
N VAL A 233 -4.44 -12.03 18.33
CA VAL A 233 -5.30 -10.84 18.22
C VAL A 233 -6.75 -11.27 18.40
N VAL A 234 -7.44 -10.52 19.25
CA VAL A 234 -8.79 -10.75 19.78
C VAL A 234 -9.83 -10.84 18.67
N ALA A 235 -10.39 -12.04 18.46
CA ALA A 235 -11.74 -12.20 17.95
C ALA A 235 -12.67 -12.29 19.16
N GLY A 236 -13.42 -11.22 19.41
CA GLY A 236 -14.54 -11.14 20.36
C GLY A 236 -14.40 -11.92 21.68
N LEU A 237 -13.76 -11.33 22.70
CA LEU A 237 -14.40 -11.36 24.00
C LEU A 237 -15.22 -10.07 24.10
N GLY A 238 -16.51 -10.22 24.36
CA GLY A 238 -17.18 -9.18 25.12
C GLY A 238 -16.27 -8.81 26.31
N LEU A 239 -16.12 -7.49 26.51
CA LEU A 239 -15.38 -6.79 27.56
C LEU A 239 -13.90 -6.46 27.29
N GLY A 240 -13.66 -5.22 26.84
CA GLY A 240 -12.71 -4.32 27.52
C GLY A 240 -11.39 -3.95 26.83
N ARG A 241 -11.38 -2.74 26.23
CA ARG A 241 -10.27 -1.75 26.12
C ARG A 241 -9.06 -1.98 25.16
N LEU A 242 -8.90 -0.99 24.26
CA LEU A 242 -7.70 -0.44 23.57
C LEU A 242 -7.03 -1.34 22.49
N GLY A 243 -6.63 -0.90 21.29
CA GLY A 243 -6.36 0.44 20.74
C GLY A 243 -6.49 0.51 19.19
N THR A 244 -5.98 1.58 18.60
CA THR A 244 -6.42 2.25 17.36
C THR A 244 -6.15 1.55 16.02
N THR A 245 -7.05 1.80 15.07
CA THR A 245 -7.20 1.33 13.67
C THR A 245 -5.97 1.37 12.74
N GLY A 246 -4.82 1.94 13.17
CA GLY A 246 -3.65 2.15 12.32
C GLY A 246 -2.67 0.96 12.19
N GLU A 247 -2.74 -0.02 13.08
CA GLU A 247 -1.79 -1.15 13.11
C GLU A 247 -2.19 -2.31 12.18
N ILE A 248 -3.48 -2.40 11.82
CA ILE A 248 -4.05 -3.44 10.97
C ILE A 248 -3.56 -3.31 9.51
N THR A 249 -3.33 -2.07 9.05
CA THR A 249 -2.91 -1.76 7.68
C THR A 249 -1.42 -2.06 7.42
N GLN A 250 -0.57 -2.07 8.46
CA GLN A 250 0.87 -2.39 8.36
C GLN A 250 1.14 -3.91 8.26
N LEU A 251 0.21 -4.74 8.74
CA LEU A 251 0.36 -6.21 8.73
C LEU A 251 0.15 -6.82 7.34
N HIS A 252 -0.78 -6.27 6.54
CA HIS A 252 -1.04 -6.74 5.18
C HIS A 252 0.12 -6.43 4.21
N SER A 253 0.86 -5.35 4.46
CA SER A 253 1.98 -4.90 3.63
C SER A 253 3.31 -5.63 3.90
N THR A 254 3.40 -6.39 5.01
CA THR A 254 4.67 -6.98 5.46
C THR A 254 4.74 -8.51 5.24
N MET A 255 3.61 -9.21 5.03
CA MET A 255 3.59 -10.68 4.87
C MET A 255 2.52 -11.16 3.85
N PRO A 256 2.84 -11.26 2.55
CA PRO A 256 1.85 -11.58 1.52
C PRO A 256 1.38 -13.04 1.48
N ASN A 257 1.96 -13.94 2.31
CA ASN A 257 1.66 -15.38 2.27
C ASN A 257 1.01 -15.97 3.53
N LEU A 258 0.69 -15.16 4.54
CA LEU A 258 0.00 -15.64 5.75
C LEU A 258 -1.51 -15.43 5.60
N HIS A 259 -2.28 -16.49 5.38
CA HIS A 259 -3.74 -16.39 5.47
C HIS A 259 -4.20 -16.66 6.90
N ILE A 260 -4.64 -15.60 7.58
CA ILE A 260 -5.00 -15.52 9.02
C ILE A 260 -6.27 -16.34 9.37
N LEU A 261 -6.89 -16.98 8.39
CA LEU A 261 -8.24 -17.56 8.49
C LEU A 261 -8.23 -19.03 8.91
N GLY A 262 -7.15 -19.75 8.65
CA GLY A 262 -7.04 -21.16 8.99
C GLY A 262 -5.99 -21.90 8.18
N ASP A 263 -6.17 -23.22 8.06
CA ASP A 263 -5.18 -24.11 7.45
C ASP A 263 -5.25 -24.05 5.92
N VAL A 264 -4.14 -23.70 5.27
CA VAL A 264 -4.04 -23.65 3.80
C VAL A 264 -3.91 -25.07 3.27
N LYS A 265 -4.97 -25.57 2.64
CA LYS A 265 -5.03 -26.93 2.07
C LYS A 265 -4.41 -27.03 0.69
N GLY A 266 -4.34 -25.92 -0.06
CA GLY A 266 -3.73 -25.89 -1.38
C GLY A 266 -3.68 -24.51 -2.00
N GLU A 267 -2.80 -24.36 -2.99
CA GLU A 267 -2.66 -23.17 -3.83
C GLU A 267 -2.81 -23.56 -5.30
N TYR A 268 -3.65 -22.81 -6.02
CA TYR A 268 -4.12 -23.18 -7.35
C TYR A 268 -3.98 -22.02 -8.33
N SER A 269 -3.91 -22.35 -9.61
CA SER A 269 -3.83 -21.39 -10.71
C SER A 269 -4.44 -21.97 -11.99
N ALA A 270 -4.54 -21.19 -13.05
CA ALA A 270 -4.93 -21.71 -14.37
C ALA A 270 -4.00 -22.85 -14.88
N LEU A 271 -2.74 -22.91 -14.43
CA LEU A 271 -1.79 -23.97 -14.79
C LEU A 271 -1.79 -25.16 -13.81
N ASN A 272 -2.31 -24.96 -12.60
CA ASN A 272 -2.46 -25.98 -11.56
C ASN A 272 -3.91 -25.94 -11.05
N PRO A 273 -4.87 -26.53 -11.80
CA PRO A 273 -6.28 -26.42 -11.48
C PRO A 273 -6.60 -27.09 -10.15
N GLY A 274 -7.40 -26.40 -9.34
CA GLY A 274 -7.85 -26.91 -8.05
C GLY A 274 -9.28 -27.45 -8.07
N PRO A 275 -9.92 -27.54 -6.89
CA PRO A 275 -11.23 -28.18 -6.75
C PRO A 275 -12.42 -27.30 -7.18
N LEU A 276 -12.21 -26.02 -7.49
CA LEU A 276 -13.29 -25.14 -7.97
C LEU A 276 -13.64 -25.42 -9.43
N HIS A 277 -14.93 -25.38 -9.76
CA HIS A 277 -15.39 -25.38 -11.15
C HIS A 277 -14.85 -24.15 -11.89
N ASN A 278 -14.57 -24.28 -13.20
CA ASN A 278 -13.98 -23.21 -14.00
C ASN A 278 -14.74 -21.87 -13.89
N ASP A 279 -16.07 -21.89 -13.81
CA ASP A 279 -16.87 -20.66 -13.69
C ASP A 279 -16.57 -19.87 -12.40
N LEU A 280 -16.21 -20.57 -11.31
CA LEU A 280 -15.79 -19.93 -10.06
C LEU A 280 -14.30 -19.61 -10.07
N ALA A 281 -13.47 -20.52 -10.56
CA ALA A 281 -12.02 -20.31 -10.64
C ALA A 281 -11.67 -19.09 -11.51
N ASN A 282 -12.38 -18.91 -12.63
CA ASN A 282 -12.19 -17.79 -13.54
C ASN A 282 -12.63 -16.43 -12.96
N THR A 283 -13.31 -16.41 -11.81
CA THR A 283 -13.59 -15.15 -11.11
C THR A 283 -12.35 -14.60 -10.41
N PHE A 284 -11.31 -15.40 -10.19
CA PHE A 284 -10.04 -14.96 -9.64
C PHE A 284 -9.09 -14.49 -10.73
N SER A 285 -8.27 -13.48 -10.42
CA SER A 285 -7.25 -12.98 -11.33
C SER A 285 -6.28 -14.08 -11.73
N GLY A 286 -6.19 -14.38 -13.04
CA GLY A 286 -5.39 -15.49 -13.57
C GLY A 286 -5.79 -16.90 -13.09
N GLY A 287 -7.00 -17.04 -12.51
CA GLY A 287 -7.45 -18.28 -11.87
C GLY A 287 -6.67 -18.63 -10.60
N VAL A 288 -5.98 -17.66 -9.99
CA VAL A 288 -5.10 -17.88 -8.83
C VAL A 288 -5.87 -17.74 -7.52
N TYR A 289 -5.88 -18.80 -6.72
CA TYR A 289 -6.56 -18.81 -5.41
C TYR A 289 -5.95 -19.83 -4.44
N LYS A 290 -6.22 -19.66 -3.15
CA LYS A 290 -5.86 -20.58 -2.08
C LYS A 290 -7.11 -21.25 -1.51
N GLU A 291 -7.03 -22.53 -1.19
CA GLU A 291 -8.05 -23.26 -0.41
C GLU A 291 -7.66 -23.24 1.07
N ILE A 292 -8.59 -22.83 1.92
CA ILE A 292 -8.35 -22.65 3.35
C ILE A 292 -9.48 -23.30 4.14
N GLN A 293 -9.13 -24.09 5.14
CA GLN A 293 -10.07 -24.57 6.13
C GLN A 293 -10.07 -23.64 7.33
N LEU A 294 -11.20 -22.99 7.62
CA LEU A 294 -11.30 -22.02 8.71
C LEU A 294 -10.91 -22.63 10.06
N ALA A 295 -10.03 -21.96 10.80
CA ALA A 295 -9.64 -22.40 12.15
C ALA A 295 -10.66 -21.97 13.22
N GLY A 296 -11.46 -20.93 12.95
CA GLY A 296 -12.41 -20.33 13.88
C GLY A 296 -13.65 -19.80 13.16
N ASP A 297 -14.73 -19.59 13.91
CA ASP A 297 -15.92 -18.92 13.41
C ASP A 297 -15.53 -17.51 12.95
N THR A 298 -15.79 -17.20 11.68
CA THR A 298 -15.30 -15.99 11.03
C THR A 298 -16.47 -15.22 10.42
N THR A 299 -16.50 -13.91 10.67
CA THR A 299 -17.51 -13.04 10.07
C THR A 299 -17.02 -12.49 8.74
N PHE A 300 -17.85 -12.63 7.71
CA PHE A 300 -17.64 -12.06 6.39
C PHE A 300 -18.81 -11.16 6.01
N TYR A 301 -18.57 -10.31 5.02
CA TYR A 301 -19.57 -9.45 4.44
C TYR A 301 -19.90 -9.88 3.02
N ARG A 302 -21.16 -9.72 2.64
CA ARG A 302 -21.62 -9.96 1.28
C ARG A 302 -22.49 -8.82 0.82
N ALA A 303 -22.26 -8.34 -0.39
CA ALA A 303 -23.21 -7.48 -1.07
C ALA A 303 -24.24 -8.33 -1.85
N GLY A 304 -25.50 -7.92 -1.83
CA GLY A 304 -26.59 -8.65 -2.46
C GLY A 304 -27.87 -7.82 -2.58
N VAL A 305 -28.98 -8.54 -2.68
CA VAL A 305 -30.32 -7.94 -2.73
C VAL A 305 -31.02 -8.13 -1.39
N ALA A 306 -31.77 -7.12 -0.95
CA ALA A 306 -32.66 -7.19 0.20
C ALA A 306 -33.47 -8.51 0.21
N GLY A 307 -33.52 -9.16 1.37
CA GLY A 307 -34.25 -10.42 1.55
C GLY A 307 -33.53 -11.69 1.05
N ASN A 308 -32.37 -11.58 0.39
CA ASN A 308 -31.59 -12.74 -0.02
C ASN A 308 -30.16 -12.70 0.55
N PRO A 309 -29.97 -13.09 1.82
CA PRO A 309 -28.70 -12.95 2.52
C PRO A 309 -27.63 -13.94 2.07
N TYR A 310 -28.01 -15.12 1.57
CA TYR A 310 -27.05 -16.17 1.19
C TYR A 310 -26.53 -16.00 -0.24
N GLY A 311 -25.28 -16.39 -0.44
CA GLY A 311 -24.60 -16.38 -1.73
C GLY A 311 -23.20 -16.98 -1.62
N GLN A 312 -22.42 -16.91 -2.69
CA GLN A 312 -21.12 -17.58 -2.75
C GLN A 312 -19.92 -16.63 -2.66
N TYR A 313 -20.13 -15.31 -2.78
CA TYR A 313 -19.07 -14.31 -2.85
C TYR A 313 -19.12 -13.40 -1.63
N PHE A 314 -17.96 -13.22 -1.00
CA PHE A 314 -17.78 -12.53 0.27
C PHE A 314 -16.54 -11.64 0.28
N SER A 315 -16.48 -10.74 1.26
CA SER A 315 -15.37 -9.85 1.58
C SER A 315 -15.12 -9.79 3.08
N TYR A 316 -13.92 -9.37 3.49
CA TYR A 316 -13.59 -9.11 4.90
C TYR A 316 -14.12 -7.76 5.38
N GLU A 317 -14.29 -6.83 4.45
CA GLU A 317 -14.75 -5.48 4.72
C GLU A 317 -16.21 -5.31 4.31
N ALA A 318 -16.94 -4.54 5.11
CA ALA A 318 -18.31 -4.18 4.82
C ALA A 318 -18.37 -3.29 3.55
N PRO A 319 -19.17 -3.66 2.55
CA PRO A 319 -19.31 -2.84 1.35
C PRO A 319 -19.95 -1.48 1.69
N GLN A 320 -19.41 -0.40 1.13
CA GLN A 320 -19.77 0.98 1.49
C GLN A 320 -20.84 1.59 0.57
N SER A 321 -20.80 1.25 -0.72
CA SER A 321 -21.73 1.76 -1.74
C SER A 321 -21.87 0.77 -2.89
N VAL A 322 -22.95 0.92 -3.67
CA VAL A 322 -23.19 0.07 -4.84
C VAL A 322 -22.07 0.26 -5.87
N ILE A 323 -21.68 1.51 -6.15
CA ILE A 323 -20.68 1.82 -7.18
C ILE A 323 -19.31 1.27 -6.79
N GLN A 324 -18.86 1.49 -5.54
CA GLN A 324 -17.56 1.01 -5.09
C GLN A 324 -17.48 -0.52 -5.13
N THR A 325 -18.53 -1.18 -4.62
CA THR A 325 -18.60 -2.65 -4.63
C THR A 325 -18.51 -3.22 -6.05
N ARG A 326 -19.15 -2.57 -7.03
CA ARG A 326 -19.09 -3.01 -8.43
C ARG A 326 -17.71 -2.85 -9.04
N ILE A 327 -17.02 -1.75 -8.75
CA ILE A 327 -15.66 -1.50 -9.25
C ILE A 327 -14.70 -2.53 -8.64
N ASP A 328 -14.71 -2.69 -7.32
CA ASP A 328 -13.74 -3.49 -6.57
C ASP A 328 -13.93 -5.01 -6.75
N LYS A 329 -15.18 -5.44 -6.92
CA LYS A 329 -15.55 -6.87 -7.09
C LYS A 329 -15.89 -7.23 -8.53
N ALA A 330 -15.61 -6.32 -9.47
CA ALA A 330 -15.87 -6.48 -10.89
C ALA A 330 -17.31 -6.94 -11.21
N LEU A 331 -18.32 -6.42 -10.50
CA LEU A 331 -19.72 -6.83 -10.66
C LEU A 331 -20.44 -5.95 -11.71
N LEU A 332 -20.64 -6.51 -12.90
CA LEU A 332 -21.42 -5.85 -13.94
C LEU A 332 -22.87 -5.64 -13.48
N PRO A 333 -23.53 -4.52 -13.80
CA PRO A 333 -24.97 -4.33 -13.60
C PRO A 333 -25.81 -5.35 -14.37
N GLN A 334 -25.34 -5.70 -15.57
CA GLN A 334 -25.93 -6.70 -16.44
C GLN A 334 -24.81 -7.51 -17.07
N TRP A 335 -24.94 -8.84 -17.02
CA TRP A 335 -23.99 -9.77 -17.63
C TRP A 335 -24.18 -9.85 -19.15
N PRO A 336 -23.18 -10.35 -19.91
CA PRO A 336 -23.26 -10.45 -21.37
C PRO A 336 -24.42 -11.31 -21.91
N ASP A 337 -24.92 -12.24 -21.10
CA ASP A 337 -26.10 -13.07 -21.39
C ASP A 337 -27.43 -12.34 -21.12
N GLY A 338 -27.37 -11.09 -20.64
CA GLY A 338 -28.51 -10.24 -20.32
C GLY A 338 -29.00 -10.37 -18.87
N ALA A 339 -28.42 -11.28 -18.07
CA ALA A 339 -28.81 -11.47 -16.68
C ALA A 339 -28.51 -10.21 -15.84
N GLN A 340 -29.49 -9.78 -15.04
CA GLN A 340 -29.32 -8.65 -14.14
C GLN A 340 -28.56 -9.05 -12.89
N SER A 341 -27.71 -8.15 -12.39
CA SER A 341 -26.96 -8.30 -11.14
C SER A 341 -27.35 -7.17 -10.17
N PRO A 342 -28.59 -7.19 -9.65
CA PRO A 342 -29.07 -6.17 -8.72
C PRO A 342 -28.27 -6.18 -7.41
N LEU A 343 -28.05 -4.99 -6.84
CA LEU A 343 -27.28 -4.80 -5.63
C LEU A 343 -27.82 -3.58 -4.87
N ASP A 344 -28.36 -3.79 -3.67
CA ASP A 344 -28.95 -2.74 -2.84
C ASP A 344 -28.63 -2.89 -1.34
N ASN A 345 -28.15 -4.05 -0.89
CA ASN A 345 -27.88 -4.33 0.52
C ASN A 345 -26.55 -5.05 0.74
N PHE A 346 -26.01 -4.91 1.95
CA PHE A 346 -24.97 -5.80 2.47
C PHE A 346 -25.50 -6.65 3.63
N PHE A 347 -24.84 -7.78 3.83
CA PHE A 347 -25.11 -8.75 4.89
C PHE A 347 -23.82 -9.09 5.61
N GLU A 348 -23.86 -9.08 6.94
CA GLU A 348 -22.81 -9.59 7.81
C GLU A 348 -23.16 -11.03 8.18
N ILE A 349 -22.30 -11.98 7.83
CA ILE A 349 -22.57 -13.41 7.95
C ILE A 349 -21.43 -14.09 8.69
N ASN A 350 -21.75 -14.74 9.79
CA ASN A 350 -20.82 -15.60 10.51
C ASN A 350 -20.79 -16.99 9.86
N ILE A 351 -19.59 -17.41 9.49
CA ILE A 351 -19.28 -18.70 8.90
C ILE A 351 -18.54 -19.54 9.95
N PRO A 352 -19.00 -20.76 10.24
CA PRO A 352 -18.42 -21.57 11.31
C PRO A 352 -17.02 -22.08 10.95
N SER A 353 -16.23 -22.31 11.98
CA SER A 353 -14.95 -23.02 11.91
C SER A 353 -15.07 -24.36 11.18
N GLY A 354 -13.96 -24.80 10.59
CA GLY A 354 -13.89 -26.02 9.78
C GLY A 354 -14.45 -25.88 8.36
N THR A 355 -15.11 -24.75 8.03
CA THR A 355 -15.60 -24.46 6.68
C THR A 355 -14.44 -24.26 5.71
N THR A 356 -14.50 -24.90 4.54
CA THR A 356 -13.57 -24.64 3.43
C THR A 356 -13.99 -23.38 2.69
N ILE A 357 -13.04 -22.47 2.52
CA ILE A 357 -13.17 -21.23 1.76
C ILE A 357 -12.07 -21.12 0.72
N PHE A 358 -12.31 -20.31 -0.32
CA PHE A 358 -11.32 -20.05 -1.35
C PHE A 358 -11.04 -18.55 -1.43
N VAL A 359 -9.77 -18.18 -1.40
CA VAL A 359 -9.35 -16.78 -1.28
C VAL A 359 -8.39 -16.41 -2.40
N GLY A 360 -8.59 -15.23 -3.00
CA GLY A 360 -7.72 -14.72 -4.06
C GLY A 360 -8.19 -13.35 -4.57
N GLU A 361 -7.39 -12.75 -5.45
CA GLU A 361 -7.71 -11.45 -6.04
C GLU A 361 -8.86 -11.57 -7.04
N THR A 362 -9.79 -10.60 -7.04
CA THR A 362 -10.91 -10.58 -7.99
C THR A 362 -10.40 -10.27 -9.40
N GLY A 363 -10.77 -11.10 -10.38
CA GLY A 363 -10.38 -10.93 -11.77
C GLY A 363 -11.06 -9.74 -12.45
N TYR A 364 -10.33 -9.09 -13.35
CA TYR A 364 -10.85 -8.01 -14.19
C TYR A 364 -11.98 -8.49 -15.11
N GLN A 365 -13.05 -7.72 -15.21
CA GLN A 365 -14.13 -7.98 -16.17
C GLN A 365 -14.03 -7.08 -17.40
N ASN A 366 -14.42 -5.80 -17.27
CA ASN A 366 -14.35 -4.83 -18.35
C ASN A 366 -14.52 -3.38 -17.84
N GLY A 367 -14.06 -2.40 -18.62
CA GLY A 367 -14.29 -0.98 -18.39
C GLY A 367 -13.88 -0.52 -16.99
N ILE A 368 -14.82 0.06 -16.26
CA ILE A 368 -14.61 0.54 -14.89
C ILE A 368 -14.71 -0.56 -13.82
N TYR A 369 -15.08 -1.79 -14.19
CA TYR A 369 -15.24 -2.93 -13.29
C TYR A 369 -13.91 -3.65 -13.15
N LEU A 370 -12.99 -2.99 -12.42
CA LEU A 370 -11.58 -3.32 -12.41
C LEU A 370 -11.27 -4.63 -11.68
N GLY A 371 -12.02 -4.95 -10.63
CA GLY A 371 -11.63 -6.01 -9.70
C GLY A 371 -10.42 -5.57 -8.88
N GLY A 372 -9.50 -6.51 -8.61
CA GLY A 372 -8.21 -6.22 -7.98
C GLY A 372 -8.21 -6.22 -6.46
N THR A 373 -9.39 -6.38 -5.83
CA THR A 373 -9.49 -6.57 -4.38
C THR A 373 -9.67 -8.05 -4.04
N GLU A 374 -9.26 -8.45 -2.83
CA GLU A 374 -9.40 -9.84 -2.37
C GLU A 374 -10.88 -10.24 -2.24
N GLN A 375 -11.24 -11.41 -2.76
CA GLN A 375 -12.56 -12.01 -2.61
C GLN A 375 -12.46 -13.36 -1.91
N VAL A 376 -13.54 -13.71 -1.22
CA VAL A 376 -13.70 -15.02 -0.58
C VAL A 376 -14.87 -15.73 -1.24
N VAL A 377 -14.61 -16.91 -1.78
CA VAL A 377 -15.63 -17.79 -2.37
C VAL A 377 -15.93 -18.91 -1.39
N ILE A 378 -17.20 -19.08 -1.06
CA ILE A 378 -17.70 -20.16 -0.20
C ILE A 378 -18.83 -20.85 -0.94
N GLN A 379 -18.63 -22.13 -1.30
CA GLN A 379 -19.59 -22.86 -2.12
C GLN A 379 -20.85 -23.23 -1.31
N LYS A 380 -22.04 -22.99 -1.88
CA LYS A 380 -23.33 -23.41 -1.31
C LYS A 380 -23.49 -23.06 0.18
N THR A 381 -23.23 -21.81 0.56
CA THR A 381 -23.28 -21.35 1.97
C THR A 381 -24.58 -21.67 2.70
N TRP A 382 -25.71 -21.67 1.99
CA TRP A 382 -27.03 -22.03 2.54
C TRP A 382 -27.14 -23.49 3.00
N ASN A 383 -26.19 -24.36 2.63
CA ASN A 383 -26.15 -25.76 3.07
C ASN A 383 -25.18 -25.99 4.25
N ILE A 384 -24.44 -24.98 4.68
CA ILE A 384 -23.44 -25.12 5.74
C ILE A 384 -24.13 -24.98 7.11
N PRO A 385 -24.15 -26.02 7.95
CA PRO A 385 -24.79 -25.94 9.27
C PRO A 385 -24.07 -24.92 10.15
N GLY A 386 -24.84 -24.04 10.81
CA GLY A 386 -24.29 -23.06 11.76
C GLY A 386 -24.00 -21.67 11.18
N VAL A 387 -24.16 -21.48 9.87
CA VAL A 387 -24.09 -20.14 9.25
C VAL A 387 -25.21 -19.24 9.79
N LYS A 388 -24.84 -18.05 10.25
CA LYS A 388 -25.78 -17.08 10.84
C LYS A 388 -25.61 -15.71 10.21
N VAL A 389 -26.73 -15.09 9.83
CA VAL A 389 -26.75 -13.66 9.48
C VAL A 389 -26.76 -12.86 10.77
N LEU A 390 -25.73 -12.04 10.97
CA LEU A 390 -25.58 -11.19 12.15
C LEU A 390 -26.23 -9.82 11.98
N GLY A 391 -26.17 -9.28 10.76
CA GLY A 391 -26.68 -7.96 10.44
C GLY A 391 -26.85 -7.73 8.94
N ASN A 392 -27.55 -6.66 8.59
CA ASN A 392 -27.66 -6.18 7.22
C ASN A 392 -27.81 -4.65 7.19
N GLY A 393 -27.62 -4.06 6.02
CA GLY A 393 -27.84 -2.63 5.80
C GLY A 393 -27.98 -2.31 4.32
N GLU A 394 -28.54 -1.15 4.01
CA GLU A 394 -28.65 -0.64 2.64
C GLU A 394 -27.30 -0.09 2.16
N LEU A 395 -26.99 -0.36 0.90
CA LEU A 395 -25.85 0.23 0.21
C LEU A 395 -26.25 1.58 -0.37
N LYS A 396 -25.38 2.57 -0.18
CA LYS A 396 -25.58 3.93 -0.68
C LYS A 396 -25.30 4.08 -2.17
#